data_AF-A0A7S3WFQ8-F1
#
_entry.id   AF-A0A7S3WFQ8-F1
#
_cell.length_a   1.000
_cell.length_b   1.000
_cell.length_c   1.000
_cell.angle_alpha   90.00
_cell.angle_beta   90.00
_cell.angle_gamma   90.00
#
_symmetry.space_group_name_H-M   'P 1'
#
loop_
_entity.id
_entity.type
_entity.pdbx_description
1 polymer ?
#
loop_
_entity_poly.entity_id
_entity_poly.type
_entity_poly.pdbx_seq_one_letter_code
_entity_poly.pdbx_strand_id
1 'polypeptide(L)'
;ATQQKGLLPQILEELLGARKKAKADMKAEKSKGKDMDPLTYAVYDGRQLALKVSANSVYGFTGAQVGQLPCLEISSSVTGFGRQMIESTKQQVEAHYNRANGYEHDAVVIYGDTDSVMIKFG
;
A
#
# COMPACT_ATOMS: atom_id res chain seq x y z
N ALA A 1 -18.32 25.58 -4.82
CA ALA A 1 -18.64 24.91 -3.54
C ALA A 1 -17.33 24.38 -2.95
N THR A 2 -17.00 24.75 -1.72
CA THR A 2 -15.81 24.24 -1.03
C THR A 2 -16.08 22.79 -0.65
N GLN A 3 -15.45 21.83 -1.32
CA GLN A 3 -15.64 20.41 -1.01
C GLN A 3 -15.12 20.15 0.41
N GLN A 4 -16.00 19.65 1.28
CA GLN A 4 -15.60 19.20 2.61
C GLN A 4 -14.98 17.81 2.54
N LYS A 5 -13.99 17.58 3.40
CA LYS A 5 -13.31 16.30 3.51
C LYS A 5 -14.24 15.24 4.11
N GLY A 6 -14.43 14.12 3.41
CA GLY A 6 -15.24 13.02 3.91
C GLY A 6 -14.70 12.40 5.21
N LEU A 7 -15.53 11.61 5.89
CA LEU A 7 -15.17 10.95 7.15
C LEU A 7 -14.17 9.80 6.95
N LEU A 8 -14.36 8.95 5.93
CA LEU A 8 -13.46 7.82 5.67
C LEU A 8 -12.00 8.26 5.40
N PRO A 9 -11.74 9.32 4.60
CA PRO A 9 -10.39 9.89 4.49
C PRO A 9 -9.78 10.34 5.81
N GLN A 10 -10.55 10.94 6.72
CA GLN A 10 -10.06 11.37 8.04
C GLN A 10 -9.65 10.16 8.89
N ILE A 11 -10.51 9.14 8.96
CA ILE A 11 -10.22 7.88 9.68
C ILE A 11 -8.96 7.21 9.11
N LEU A 12 -8.85 7.14 7.77
CA LEU A 12 -7.68 6.55 7.12
C LEU A 12 -6.39 7.32 7.42
N GLU A 13 -6.43 8.65 7.42
CA GLU A 13 -5.26 9.47 7.76
C GLU A 13 -4.80 9.26 9.20
N GLU A 14 -5.72 9.13 10.14
CA GLU A 14 -5.38 8.82 11.54
C GLU A 14 -4.72 7.44 11.66
N LEU A 15 -5.29 6.41 11.03
CA LEU A 15 -4.73 5.05 11.03
C LEU A 15 -3.35 5.00 10.35
N LEU A 16 -3.20 5.66 9.20
CA LEU A 16 -1.93 5.74 8.48
C LEU A 16 -0.88 6.55 9.26
N GLY A 17 -1.29 7.64 9.92
CA GLY A 17 -0.44 8.43 10.81
C GLY A 17 0.05 7.61 12.00
N ALA A 18 -0.84 6.88 12.67
CA ALA A 18 -0.49 5.97 13.75
C ALA A 18 0.48 4.87 13.28
N ARG A 19 0.23 4.27 12.10
CA ARG A 19 1.11 3.26 11.52
C ARG A 19 2.49 3.82 11.18
N LYS A 20 2.55 5.03 10.62
CA LYS A 20 3.81 5.72 10.32
C LYS A 20 4.63 5.93 11.61
N LYS A 21 3.98 6.33 12.69
CA LYS A 21 4.63 6.45 14.02
C LYS A 21 5.14 5.10 14.52
N ALA A 22 4.33 4.04 14.45
CA ALA A 22 4.76 2.70 14.87
C ALA A 22 6.00 2.19 14.09
N LYS A 23 6.06 2.43 12.77
CA LYS A 23 7.26 2.11 11.96
C LYS A 23 8.46 2.99 12.31
N ALA A 24 8.24 4.26 12.68
CA ALA A 24 9.31 5.15 13.13
C ALA A 24 9.89 4.69 14.48
N ASP A 25 9.03 4.31 15.44
CA ASP A 25 9.44 3.74 16.73
C ASP A 25 10.31 2.49 16.51
N MET A 26 9.87 1.58 15.62
CA MET A 26 10.61 0.38 15.24
C MET A 26 11.99 0.70 14.63
N LYS A 27 12.06 1.68 13.72
CA LYS A 27 13.32 2.11 13.10
C LYS A 27 14.26 2.75 14.12
N ALA A 28 13.72 3.57 15.03
CA ALA A 28 14.49 4.19 16.09
C ALA A 28 15.10 3.14 17.02
N GLU A 29 14.35 2.11 17.39
CA GLU A 29 14.86 0.99 18.18
C GLU A 29 16.00 0.26 17.46
N LYS A 30 15.84 0.01 16.15
CA LYS A 30 16.86 -0.64 15.33
C LYS A 30 18.16 0.16 15.26
N SER A 31 18.09 1.48 15.37
CA SER A 31 19.26 2.37 15.28
C SER A 31 20.11 2.44 16.55
N LYS A 32 19.69 1.83 17.67
CA LYS A 32 20.40 1.89 18.96
C LYS A 32 21.67 1.01 19.04
N GLY A 33 22.17 0.50 17.91
CA GLY A 33 23.51 -0.09 17.82
C GLY A 33 23.67 -1.50 18.39
N LYS A 34 22.60 -2.13 18.87
CA LYS A 34 22.54 -3.57 19.14
C LYS A 34 21.59 -4.21 18.14
N ASP A 35 21.92 -5.41 17.66
CA ASP A 35 20.97 -6.23 16.92
C ASP A 35 19.70 -6.34 17.76
N MET A 36 18.59 -5.86 17.18
CA MET A 36 17.31 -5.87 17.87
C MET A 36 16.94 -7.32 18.16
N ASP A 37 16.67 -7.61 19.43
CA ASP A 37 16.21 -8.93 19.86
C ASP A 37 14.99 -9.36 18.99
N PRO A 38 14.97 -10.62 18.50
CA PRO A 38 13.91 -11.09 17.60
C PRO A 38 12.50 -10.93 18.15
N LEU A 39 12.31 -11.11 19.46
CA LEU A 39 11.00 -10.93 20.10
C LEU A 39 10.60 -9.45 20.08
N THR A 40 11.53 -8.56 20.41
CA THR A 40 11.30 -7.11 20.34
C THR A 40 10.92 -6.66 18.94
N TYR A 41 11.66 -7.13 17.91
CA TYR A 41 11.33 -6.86 16.51
C TYR A 41 9.91 -7.34 16.17
N ALA A 42 9.56 -8.57 16.55
CA ALA A 42 8.26 -9.15 16.27
C ALA A 42 7.11 -8.34 16.92
N VAL A 43 7.31 -7.79 18.13
CA VAL A 43 6.31 -6.94 18.79
C VAL A 43 6.10 -5.64 18.01
N TYR A 44 7.18 -4.96 17.59
CA TYR A 44 7.07 -3.74 16.80
C TYR A 44 6.45 -3.99 15.42
N ASP A 45 6.84 -5.07 14.75
CA ASP A 45 6.28 -5.43 13.46
C ASP A 45 4.80 -5.82 13.58
N GLY A 46 4.44 -6.62 14.60
CA GLY A 46 3.06 -6.94 14.92
C GLY A 46 2.20 -5.69 15.13
N ARG A 47 2.72 -4.68 15.86
CA ARG A 47 2.01 -3.41 16.07
C ARG A 47 1.74 -2.66 14.76
N GLN A 48 2.71 -2.54 13.86
CA GLN A 48 2.48 -1.83 12.59
C GLN A 48 1.59 -2.65 11.63
N LEU A 49 1.68 -3.99 11.66
CA LEU A 49 0.81 -4.87 10.88
C LEU A 49 -0.64 -4.79 11.35
N ALA A 50 -0.90 -4.76 12.66
CA ALA A 50 -2.25 -4.58 13.20
C ALA A 50 -2.88 -3.28 12.67
N LEU A 51 -2.13 -2.16 12.67
CA LEU A 51 -2.59 -0.89 12.11
C LEU A 51 -2.81 -0.95 10.60
N LYS A 52 -1.97 -1.69 9.86
CA LYS A 52 -2.18 -1.96 8.43
C LYS A 52 -3.50 -2.70 8.19
N VAL A 53 -3.76 -3.76 8.97
CA VAL A 53 -4.98 -4.55 8.87
C VAL A 53 -6.19 -3.67 9.15
N SER A 54 -6.17 -2.89 10.23
CA SER A 54 -7.27 -1.96 10.55
C SER A 54 -7.56 -0.96 9.43
N ALA A 55 -6.52 -0.38 8.81
CA ALA A 55 -6.68 0.53 7.68
C ALA A 55 -7.31 -0.18 6.46
N ASN A 56 -6.85 -1.38 6.15
CA ASN A 56 -7.41 -2.19 5.05
C ASN A 56 -8.86 -2.63 5.33
N SER A 57 -9.20 -2.88 6.60
CA SER A 57 -10.58 -3.21 6.99
C SER A 57 -11.56 -2.07 6.74
N VAL A 58 -11.12 -0.80 6.62
CA VAL A 58 -12.02 0.33 6.33
C VAL A 58 -12.67 0.21 4.95
N TYR A 59 -11.91 -0.11 3.90
CA TYR A 59 -12.51 -0.33 2.58
C TYR A 59 -13.26 -1.68 2.51
N GLY A 60 -12.78 -2.68 3.26
CA GLY A 60 -13.48 -3.96 3.38
C GLY A 60 -14.86 -3.80 4.02
N PHE A 61 -14.99 -2.91 5.01
CA PHE A 61 -16.26 -2.59 5.67
C PHE A 61 -17.29 -2.02 4.69
N THR A 62 -16.88 -1.17 3.73
CA THR A 62 -17.81 -0.66 2.72
C THR A 62 -18.23 -1.74 1.71
N GLY A 63 -17.41 -2.78 1.50
CA GLY A 63 -17.74 -3.91 0.63
C GLY A 63 -18.53 -5.04 1.30
N ALA A 64 -18.69 -5.04 2.63
CA ALA A 64 -19.29 -6.13 3.37
C ALA A 64 -20.82 -6.13 3.22
N GLN A 65 -21.36 -7.02 2.38
CA GLN A 65 -22.81 -7.18 2.17
C GLN A 65 -23.55 -7.62 3.44
N VAL A 66 -22.90 -8.44 4.26
CA VAL A 66 -23.37 -8.79 5.61
C VAL A 66 -22.66 -7.86 6.59
N GLY A 67 -23.29 -6.72 6.88
CA GLY A 67 -22.73 -5.66 7.72
C GLY A 67 -23.75 -4.54 7.97
N GLN A 68 -23.40 -3.61 8.85
CA GLN A 68 -24.30 -2.52 9.24
C GLN A 68 -24.42 -1.40 8.19
N LEU A 69 -23.42 -1.24 7.32
CA LEU A 69 -23.36 -0.10 6.38
C LEU A 69 -22.64 -0.44 5.05
N PRO A 70 -23.19 -1.34 4.21
CA PRO A 70 -22.62 -1.64 2.90
C PRO A 70 -22.73 -0.44 1.95
N CYS A 71 -21.64 -0.15 1.23
CA CYS A 71 -21.59 0.79 0.10
C CYS A 71 -20.64 0.21 -0.96
N LEU A 72 -21.21 -0.68 -1.79
CA LEU A 72 -20.47 -1.46 -2.78
C LEU A 72 -19.81 -0.58 -3.84
N GLU A 73 -20.36 0.60 -4.11
CA GLU A 73 -19.84 1.58 -5.06
C GLU A 73 -18.45 2.07 -4.64
N ILE A 74 -18.22 2.30 -3.34
CA ILE A 74 -16.91 2.69 -2.82
C ILE A 74 -15.91 1.55 -3.03
N SER A 75 -16.23 0.35 -2.56
CA SER A 75 -15.32 -0.81 -2.67
C SER A 75 -15.02 -1.17 -4.13
N SER A 76 -16.02 -1.10 -5.00
CA SER A 76 -15.88 -1.35 -6.45
C SER A 76 -15.01 -0.28 -7.11
N SER A 77 -15.19 0.98 -6.75
CA SER A 77 -14.35 2.08 -7.26
C SER A 77 -12.89 1.93 -6.82
N VAL A 78 -12.64 1.58 -5.55
CA VAL A 78 -11.29 1.34 -5.03
C VAL A 78 -10.58 0.24 -5.82
N THR A 79 -11.24 -0.91 -6.05
CA THR A 79 -10.64 -1.99 -6.84
C THR A 79 -10.51 -1.65 -8.32
N GLY A 80 -11.42 -0.85 -8.88
CA GLY A 80 -11.34 -0.31 -10.23
C GLY A 80 -10.10 0.54 -10.44
N PHE A 81 -9.85 1.49 -9.53
CA PHE A 81 -8.63 2.30 -9.55
C PHE A 81 -7.38 1.43 -9.35
N GLY A 82 -7.41 0.43 -8.46
CA GLY A 82 -6.30 -0.51 -8.28
C GLY A 82 -5.87 -1.19 -9.58
N ARG A 83 -6.84 -1.72 -10.35
CA ARG A 83 -6.57 -2.35 -11.66
C ARG A 83 -6.02 -1.36 -12.69
N GLN A 84 -6.52 -0.13 -12.71
CA GLN A 84 -5.98 0.90 -13.62
C GLN A 84 -4.54 1.30 -13.26
N MET A 85 -4.23 1.41 -11.97
CA MET A 85 -2.91 1.80 -11.48
C MET A 85 -1.84 0.74 -11.76
N ILE A 86 -2.14 -0.56 -11.58
CA ILE A 86 -1.16 -1.61 -11.87
C ILE A 86 -0.87 -1.71 -13.37
N GLU A 87 -1.88 -1.57 -14.22
CA GLU A 87 -1.71 -1.56 -15.67
C GLU A 87 -0.90 -0.33 -16.12
N SER A 88 -1.22 0.85 -15.58
CA SER A 88 -0.45 2.07 -15.87
C SER A 88 1.00 1.94 -15.41
N THR A 89 1.25 1.32 -14.26
CA THR A 89 2.59 1.10 -13.73
C THR A 89 3.40 0.18 -14.65
N LYS A 90 2.79 -0.91 -15.14
CA LYS A 90 3.42 -1.78 -16.14
C LYS A 90 3.81 -1.00 -17.39
N GLN A 91 2.85 -0.28 -17.96
CA GLN A 91 3.08 0.49 -19.19
C GLN A 91 4.19 1.53 -19.01
N GLN A 92 4.22 2.24 -17.87
CA GLN A 92 5.26 3.23 -17.58
C GLN A 92 6.64 2.58 -17.45
N VAL A 93 6.74 1.42 -16.80
CA VAL A 93 8.03 0.70 -16.68
C VAL A 93 8.56 0.30 -18.05
N GLU A 94 7.75 -0.38 -18.86
CA GLU A 94 8.18 -0.90 -20.18
C GLU A 94 8.45 0.25 -21.19
N ALA A 95 7.68 1.34 -21.11
CA ALA A 95 7.86 2.51 -21.96
C ALA A 95 9.07 3.37 -21.56
N HIS A 96 9.47 3.38 -20.29
CA HIS A 96 10.60 4.18 -19.81
C HIS A 96 11.92 3.42 -19.91
N TYR A 97 11.98 2.20 -19.38
CA TYR A 97 13.21 1.42 -19.26
C TYR A 97 13.42 0.53 -20.49
N ASN A 98 13.77 1.14 -21.62
CA ASN A 98 14.04 0.43 -22.87
C ASN A 98 15.24 1.01 -23.62
N ARG A 99 15.72 0.25 -24.60
CA ARG A 99 16.89 0.59 -25.43
C ARG A 99 16.71 1.86 -26.23
N ALA A 100 15.48 2.16 -26.67
CA ALA A 100 15.18 3.41 -27.37
C ALA A 100 15.43 4.64 -26.50
N ASN A 101 15.27 4.51 -25.18
CA ASN A 101 15.57 5.55 -24.19
C ASN A 101 17.00 5.47 -23.63
N GLY A 102 17.88 4.66 -24.22
CA GLY A 102 19.31 4.59 -23.86
C GLY A 102 19.65 3.61 -22.73
N TYR A 103 18.73 2.70 -22.36
CA TYR A 103 19.02 1.61 -21.42
C TYR A 103 19.68 0.41 -22.14
N GLU A 104 20.42 -0.43 -21.41
CA GLU A 104 21.14 -1.59 -21.96
C GLU A 104 20.20 -2.69 -22.51
N HIS A 105 19.05 -2.84 -21.88
CA HIS A 105 18.06 -3.87 -22.15
C HIS A 105 16.65 -3.27 -22.10
N ASP A 106 15.69 -4.00 -22.70
CA ASP A 106 14.27 -3.66 -22.61
C ASP A 106 13.69 -4.31 -21.36
N ALA A 107 13.21 -3.49 -20.43
CA ALA A 107 12.55 -3.98 -19.23
C ALA A 107 11.19 -4.60 -19.59
N VAL A 108 10.91 -5.75 -19.00
CA VAL A 108 9.67 -6.48 -19.18
C VAL A 108 9.05 -6.77 -17.82
N VAL A 109 7.76 -6.47 -17.66
CA VAL A 109 7.02 -6.89 -16.47
C VAL A 109 6.60 -8.34 -16.64
N ILE A 110 7.21 -9.24 -15.88
CA ILE A 110 7.02 -10.69 -15.97
C ILE A 110 5.90 -11.21 -15.07
N TYR A 111 5.53 -10.44 -14.04
CA TYR A 111 4.46 -10.78 -13.13
C TYR A 111 3.91 -9.52 -12.45
N GLY A 112 2.66 -9.58 -12.01
CA GLY A 112 2.04 -8.56 -11.18
C GLY A 112 1.00 -9.17 -10.26
N ASP A 113 0.97 -8.72 -9.01
CA ASP A 113 -0.02 -9.11 -8.02
C ASP A 113 -0.51 -7.85 -7.29
N THR A 114 -1.75 -7.46 -7.61
CA THR A 114 -2.58 -6.42 -6.97
C THR A 114 -1.94 -5.04 -6.85
N ASP A 115 -0.88 -4.90 -6.05
CA ASP A 115 -0.13 -3.68 -5.75
C ASP A 115 1.38 -3.83 -6.01
N SER A 116 1.82 -4.93 -6.65
CA SER A 116 3.21 -5.22 -6.97
C SER A 116 3.41 -5.63 -8.43
N VAL A 117 4.57 -5.28 -9.00
CA VAL A 117 5.03 -5.70 -10.32
C VAL A 117 6.47 -6.22 -10.23
N MET A 118 6.76 -7.29 -10.94
CA MET A 118 8.08 -7.93 -10.97
C MET A 118 8.67 -7.69 -12.36
N ILE A 119 9.81 -7.02 -12.39
CA ILE A 119 10.39 -6.46 -13.60
C ILE A 119 11.70 -7.20 -13.89
N LYS A 120 11.82 -7.73 -15.10
CA LYS A 120 13.08 -8.20 -15.66
C LYS A 120 13.67 -7.05 -16.48
N PHE A 121 14.70 -6.39 -15.95
CA PHE A 121 15.37 -5.29 -16.67
C PHE A 121 16.27 -5.79 -17.80
N GLY A 122 16.80 -7.01 -17.71
CA GLY A 122 17.68 -7.69 -18.68
C GLY A 122 17.89 -9.13 -18.25
#